data_AF-A0A5K7ZSK5-F1
#
_entry.id   AF-A0A5K7ZSK5-F1
#
_cell.length_a   1.000
_cell.length_b   1.000
_cell.length_c   1.000
_cell.angle_alpha   90.00
_cell.angle_beta   90.00
_cell.angle_gamma   90.00
#
_symmetry.space_group_name_H-M   'P 1'
#
loop_
_entity.id
_entity.type
_entity.pdbx_description
1 polymer ?
#
loop_
_entity_poly.entity_id
_entity_poly.type
_entity_poly.pdbx_seq_one_letter_code
_entity_poly.pdbx_strand_id
1 'polypeptide(L)' 'MRDMGNHDPNKNEKRKCAKSKADFIRRIGIGTDLAKFLTDFTESPEILFSLPVDRYRELEYQMDAILSSFEKR' A
#
# COMPACT_ATOMS: atom_id res chain seq x y z
N MET A 1 7.81 -49.14 -14.07
CA MET A 1 6.53 -48.40 -13.89
C MET A 1 6.89 -47.03 -13.37
N ARG A 2 6.39 -45.96 -14.02
CA ARG A 2 6.79 -44.58 -13.71
C ARG A 2 6.01 -44.06 -12.52
N ASP A 3 6.74 -43.56 -11.53
CA ASP A 3 6.22 -42.76 -10.43
C ASP A 3 5.47 -41.54 -10.97
N MET A 4 4.19 -41.41 -10.62
CA MET A 4 3.41 -40.18 -10.75
C MET A 4 3.13 -39.66 -9.35
N GLY A 5 4.04 -38.83 -8.85
CA GLY A 5 3.95 -38.23 -7.53
C GLY A 5 4.52 -36.82 -7.50
N ASN A 6 4.12 -35.97 -8.44
CA ASN A 6 4.42 -34.54 -8.38
C ASN A 6 3.10 -33.76 -8.41
N HIS A 7 2.38 -33.78 -7.29
CA HIS A 7 1.44 -32.72 -6.98
C HIS A 7 2.27 -31.59 -6.36
N ASP A 8 2.82 -30.71 -7.20
CA ASP A 8 3.28 -29.42 -6.74
C ASP A 8 2.04 -28.51 -6.74
N PRO A 9 1.43 -28.20 -5.57
CA PRO A 9 0.40 -27.20 -5.52
C PRO A 9 1.10 -25.89 -5.80
N ASN A 10 1.10 -25.51 -7.09
CA ASN A 10 1.35 -24.18 -7.59
C ASN A 10 0.90 -23.19 -6.51
N LYS A 11 1.89 -22.66 -5.79
CA LYS A 11 1.72 -21.70 -4.69
C LYS A 11 1.27 -20.39 -5.32
N ASN A 12 0.06 -20.40 -5.83
CA ASN A 12 -0.74 -19.23 -6.08
C ASN A 12 -1.07 -18.68 -4.69
N GLU A 13 -0.09 -18.03 -4.06
CA GLU A 13 -0.37 -16.90 -3.20
C GLU A 13 -1.18 -15.93 -4.06
N LYS A 14 -2.49 -16.15 -4.13
CA LYS A 14 -3.43 -15.13 -4.52
C LYS A 14 -3.14 -13.99 -3.57
N ARG A 15 -2.32 -13.03 -3.99
CA ARG A 15 -2.07 -11.78 -3.28
C ARG A 15 -3.48 -11.26 -3.00
N LYS A 16 -3.98 -11.45 -1.78
CA LYS A 16 -5.39 -11.20 -1.49
C LYS A 16 -5.63 -9.74 -1.87
N CYS A 17 -6.29 -9.43 -2.97
CA CYS A 17 -6.51 -8.02 -3.30
C CYS A 17 -7.25 -7.39 -2.12
N ALA A 18 -6.87 -6.17 -1.75
CA ALA A 18 -7.60 -5.45 -0.72
C ALA A 18 -9.07 -5.37 -1.16
N LYS A 19 -9.99 -5.76 -0.27
CA LYS A 19 -11.43 -5.81 -0.59
C LYS A 19 -12.10 -4.45 -0.43
N SER A 20 -11.40 -3.49 0.15
CA SER A 20 -11.86 -2.12 0.42
C SER A 20 -10.67 -1.16 0.55
N LYS A 21 -10.93 0.16 0.45
CA LYS A 21 -9.92 1.20 0.72
C LYS A 21 -9.35 1.09 2.13
N ALA A 22 -10.20 0.84 3.13
CA ALA A 22 -9.77 0.63 4.51
C ALA A 22 -8.88 -0.61 4.68
N ASP A 23 -9.22 -1.72 4.01
CA ASP A 23 -8.38 -2.92 4.02
C ASP A 23 -7.03 -2.69 3.34
N PHE A 24 -6.99 -1.88 2.27
CA PHE A 24 -5.75 -1.52 1.61
C PHE A 24 -4.87 -0.69 2.55
N ILE A 25 -5.42 0.38 3.13
CA ILE A 25 -4.73 1.26 4.10
C ILE A 25 -4.12 0.44 5.24
N ARG A 26 -4.92 -0.44 5.86
CA ARG A 26 -4.45 -1.32 6.94
C ARG A 26 -3.35 -2.27 6.48
N ARG A 27 -3.49 -2.85 5.29
CA ARG A 27 -2.55 -3.86 4.77
C ARG A 27 -1.19 -3.26 4.40
N ILE A 28 -1.19 -2.06 3.83
CA ILE A 28 0.03 -1.38 3.38
C ILE A 28 0.74 -0.68 4.55
N GLY A 29 0.11 -0.62 5.73
CA GLY A 29 0.69 0.05 6.89
C GLY A 29 0.58 1.57 6.78
N ILE A 30 -0.41 2.08 6.04
CA ILE A 30 -0.68 3.51 5.96
C ILE A 30 -1.22 3.97 7.32
N GLY A 31 -0.49 4.87 7.97
CA GLY A 31 -0.90 5.48 9.23
C GLY A 31 -2.18 6.32 9.09
N THR A 32 -2.84 6.63 10.21
CA THR A 32 -4.08 7.41 10.23
C THR A 32 -3.95 8.79 9.58
N ASP A 33 -2.79 9.43 9.72
CA ASP A 33 -2.51 10.75 9.14
C ASP A 33 -2.44 10.71 7.61
N LEU A 34 -1.62 9.81 7.05
CA LEU A 34 -1.54 9.59 5.60
C LEU A 34 -2.86 9.05 5.02
N ALA A 35 -3.59 8.20 5.76
CA ALA A 35 -4.91 7.71 5.35
C ALA A 35 -5.95 8.84 5.22
N LYS A 36 -5.94 9.78 6.18
CA LYS A 36 -6.78 10.98 6.14
C LYS A 36 -6.39 11.87 4.98
N PHE A 37 -5.09 12.17 4.85
CA PHE A 37 -4.58 12.98 3.74
C PHE A 37 -4.98 12.40 2.38
N LEU A 38 -4.79 11.09 2.15
CA LEU A 38 -5.16 10.44 0.89
C LEU A 38 -6.66 10.47 0.63
N THR A 39 -7.49 10.53 1.68
CA THR A 39 -8.94 10.65 1.54
C THR A 39 -9.33 12.07 1.15
N ASP A 40 -8.83 13.05 1.88
CA ASP A 40 -9.07 14.46 1.58
C ASP A 40 -8.53 14.82 0.19
N PHE A 41 -7.36 14.28 -0.20
CA PHE A 41 -6.71 14.52 -1.48
C PHE A 41 -7.51 13.95 -2.66
N THR A 42 -8.20 12.80 -2.48
CA THR A 42 -9.09 12.27 -3.52
C THR A 42 -10.31 13.15 -3.77
N GLU A 43 -10.70 13.97 -2.80
CA GLU A 43 -11.84 14.88 -2.92
C GLU A 43 -11.41 16.27 -3.41
N SER A 44 -10.27 16.77 -2.95
CA SER A 44 -9.69 18.06 -3.35
C SER A 44 -8.17 17.96 -3.40
N PRO A 45 -7.57 17.78 -4.59
CA PRO A 45 -6.11 17.71 -4.73
C PRO A 45 -5.41 19.01 -4.30
N GLU A 46 -6.12 20.13 -4.30
CA GLU A 46 -5.59 21.46 -3.98
C GLU A 46 -5.10 21.57 -2.53
N ILE A 47 -5.57 20.69 -1.64
CA ILE A 47 -5.10 20.64 -0.25
C ILE A 47 -3.60 20.38 -0.16
N LEU A 48 -3.00 19.77 -1.18
CA LEU A 48 -1.56 19.55 -1.23
C LEU A 48 -0.79 20.87 -1.18
N PHE A 49 -1.30 21.89 -1.90
CA PHE A 49 -0.65 23.20 -2.00
C PHE A 49 -0.84 24.07 -0.75
N SER A 50 -1.79 23.72 0.12
CA SER A 50 -2.04 24.43 1.38
C SER A 50 -1.29 23.82 2.56
N LEU A 51 -0.62 22.67 2.39
CA LEU A 51 0.15 22.04 3.45
C LEU A 51 1.46 22.80 3.73
N PRO A 52 1.84 22.93 5.01
CA PRO A 52 3.19 23.35 5.38
C PRO A 52 4.25 22.42 4.77
N VAL A 53 5.41 22.97 4.39
CA VAL A 53 6.52 22.20 3.78
C VAL A 53 6.93 21.00 4.63
N ASP A 54 6.96 21.14 5.96
CA ASP A 54 7.32 20.03 6.85
C ASP A 54 6.29 18.89 6.81
N ARG A 55 5.00 19.23 6.69
CA ARG A 55 3.92 18.24 6.59
C ARG A 55 3.94 17.54 5.25
N TYR A 56 4.26 18.26 4.18
CA TYR A 56 4.46 17.70 2.86
C TYR A 56 5.61 16.67 2.87
N ARG A 57 6.77 17.03 3.44
CA ARG A 57 7.92 16.12 3.56
C ARG A 57 7.64 14.86 4.37
N GLU A 58 6.90 14.98 5.47
CA GLU A 58 6.50 13.84 6.28
C GLU A 58 5.61 12.87 5.49
N LEU A 59 4.65 13.39 4.72
CA LEU A 59 3.78 12.58 3.87
C LEU A 59 4.58 11.89 2.75
N GLU A 60 5.50 12.61 2.10
CA GLU A 60 6.41 12.03 1.11
C GLU A 60 7.26 10.90 1.72
N TYR A 61 7.86 11.12 2.89
CA TYR A 61 8.66 10.09 3.57
C TYR A 61 7.84 8.82 3.86
N GLN A 62 6.58 8.98 4.30
CA GLN A 62 5.69 7.84 4.53
C GLN A 62 5.33 7.11 3.22
N MET A 63 5.11 7.84 2.12
CA MET A 63 4.89 7.24 0.81
C MET A 63 6.13 6.49 0.30
N ASP A 64 7.32 7.07 0.43
CA ASP A 64 8.59 6.46 0.02
C ASP A 64 8.90 5.20 0.83
N ALA A 65 8.64 5.21 2.14
CA ALA A 65 8.80 4.03 3.00
C ALA A 65 7.88 2.88 2.54
N ILE A 66 6.65 3.20 2.14
CA ILE A 66 5.71 2.23 1.59
C ILE A 66 6.22 1.69 0.25
N LEU A 67 6.63 2.56 -0.69
CA LEU A 67 7.14 2.13 -2.00
C LEU A 67 8.38 1.24 -1.86
N SER A 68 9.33 1.65 -1.01
CA SER A 68 10.54 0.89 -0.67
C SER A 68 10.24 -0.50 -0.09
N SER A 69 9.12 -0.66 0.61
CA SER A 69 8.71 -1.96 1.15
C SER A 69 8.33 -2.98 0.06
N PHE A 70 7.99 -2.50 -1.15
CA PHE A 70 7.69 -3.36 -2.30
C PHE A 70 8.92 -3.69 -3.13
N GLU A 71 9.95 -2.83 -3.11
CA GLU A 71 11.18 -3.00 -3.90
C GLU A 71 12.15 -4.03 -3.30
N LYS A 72 12.02 -4.39 -2.01
CA LYS A 72 12.83 -5.45 -1.36
C LYS A 72 12.40 -6.89 -1.72
N ARG A 73 12.04 -7.15 -2.98
CA ARG A 73 11.69 -8.51 -3.47
C ARG A 73 12.70 -9.04 -4.45
#